data_AF-A0A7W1RQV6-F1
#
_entry.id   AF-A0A7W1RQV6-F1
#
_cell.length_a   1.000
_cell.length_b   1.000
_cell.length_c   1.000
_cell.angle_alpha   90.00
_cell.angle_beta   90.00
_cell.angle_gamma   90.00
#
_symmetry.space_group_name_H-M   'P 1'
#
loop_
_entity.id
_entity.type
_entity.pdbx_description
1 polymer ?
#
loop_
_entity_poly.entity_id
_entity_poly.type
_entity_poly.pdbx_seq_one_letter_code
_entity_poly.pdbx_strand_id
1 'polypeptide(L)'
;MPRERLSIVQVTPFAWEQSHDVNRFVERLSAELRDRGHRVAIVAPTASRELARATRGLVARLESEPDVLWADGSGEALLGVGPFPPPPRRAGGPLSLPIEASHTVETFMDHAELDFVHVHEPFAPSAGSAALRHSRALNVGTFHWASERTPALQVPRRFTRHLLGRLDGRTASFEATRRLVESRYPGRYRIVGPGADAVEHGDRVGGGSTHGEEIEILYLAEEERSAARLFLRALRRLGTDLPWRAVIRAPEVGTELGPPPSRALRDRVRIVPAAEVSAADALATADVVVAASSGVAASGQLPLRALAAGAIPVVARLPQYEEAVGFGDRGLLFEPRDAETLAAQLRRLVEDGALRSRLATEVERAAPGLAWTRVADDMEELYGEIAARRHSTGNPSVRRRLSSRPLIDVDLHMHTDHSPDCATPVDVLLDTAKARGLDAIAITDHNEISGALEARERADGIKVIVAEEVKTAEQGEVIGLFIEEKIPRGLTLEETIAEIHRQGGLAYVPHPFDRMHSVPDYEHLLPVVHEIDAIEVFNPRVAFTSFNEEAERFAAKYRIAGGAGSDSHVAQGLGSVKISMRDFDGPEEFLESLRD
;
A
#
# COMPACT_ATOMS: atom_id res chain seq x y z
N MET A 1 -6.71 25.43 0.95
CA MET A 1 -6.03 25.05 -0.30
C MET A 1 -6.91 24.01 -0.99
N PRO A 2 -7.19 24.10 -2.29
CA PRO A 2 -7.82 22.97 -3.00
C PRO A 2 -6.92 21.73 -2.83
N ARG A 3 -7.50 20.60 -2.43
CA ARG A 3 -6.76 19.34 -2.26
C ARG A 3 -6.23 18.90 -3.63
N GLU A 4 -4.98 18.43 -3.66
CA GLU A 4 -4.37 17.92 -4.90
C GLU A 4 -5.14 16.69 -5.39
N ARG A 5 -5.48 16.67 -6.68
CA ARG A 5 -6.17 15.55 -7.29
C ARG A 5 -5.18 14.41 -7.55
N LEU A 6 -5.19 13.42 -6.67
CA LEU A 6 -4.40 12.19 -6.82
C LEU A 6 -4.99 11.19 -7.82
N SER A 7 -4.12 10.44 -8.50
CA SER A 7 -4.43 9.23 -9.26
C SER A 7 -4.00 7.98 -8.49
N ILE A 8 -4.97 7.15 -8.10
CA ILE A 8 -4.79 6.05 -7.15
C ILE A 8 -5.22 4.74 -7.82
N VAL A 9 -4.45 3.68 -7.68
CA VAL A 9 -4.92 2.32 -7.97
C VAL A 9 -5.09 1.52 -6.68
N GLN A 10 -6.25 0.91 -6.51
CA GLN A 10 -6.57 -0.03 -5.44
C GLN A 10 -6.41 -1.46 -5.98
N VAL A 11 -5.59 -2.30 -5.33
CA VAL A 11 -5.33 -3.67 -5.79
C VAL A 11 -5.81 -4.67 -4.75
N THR A 12 -6.83 -5.45 -5.11
CA THR A 12 -7.37 -6.53 -4.27
C THR A 12 -6.85 -7.89 -4.72
N PRO A 13 -6.57 -8.84 -3.80
CA PRO A 13 -6.15 -10.18 -4.15
C PRO A 13 -7.34 -11.13 -4.38
N PHE A 14 -8.57 -10.67 -4.18
CA PHE A 14 -9.79 -11.48 -4.35
C PHE A 14 -10.45 -11.21 -5.69
N ALA A 15 -11.08 -12.24 -6.25
CA ALA A 15 -11.85 -12.06 -7.48
C ALA A 15 -12.94 -11.00 -7.28
N TRP A 16 -13.09 -10.06 -8.20
CA TRP A 16 -14.01 -8.93 -8.03
C TRP A 16 -15.46 -9.38 -7.84
N GLU A 17 -15.86 -10.45 -8.52
CA GLU A 17 -17.21 -11.01 -8.44
C GLU A 17 -17.49 -11.70 -7.09
N GLN A 18 -16.45 -11.96 -6.28
CA GLN A 18 -16.60 -12.56 -4.97
C GLN A 18 -16.99 -11.51 -3.93
N SER A 19 -18.10 -11.76 -3.22
CA SER A 19 -18.44 -11.00 -2.01
C SER A 19 -17.40 -11.28 -0.92
N HIS A 20 -16.56 -10.28 -0.62
CA HIS A 20 -15.49 -10.37 0.37
C HIS A 20 -15.28 -9.02 1.06
N ASP A 21 -14.98 -9.02 2.37
CA ASP A 21 -14.77 -7.81 3.18
C ASP A 21 -13.71 -6.87 2.57
N VAL A 22 -12.63 -7.43 2.03
CA VAL A 22 -11.57 -6.64 1.36
C VAL A 22 -12.08 -5.97 0.09
N ASN A 23 -12.87 -6.65 -0.74
CA ASN A 23 -13.46 -6.05 -1.94
C ASN A 23 -14.43 -4.93 -1.55
N ARG A 24 -15.25 -5.13 -0.51
CA ARG A 24 -16.14 -4.10 0.02
C ARG A 24 -15.36 -2.87 0.50
N PHE A 25 -14.25 -3.08 1.22
CA PHE A 25 -13.40 -1.97 1.66
C PHE A 25 -12.83 -1.19 0.47
N VAL A 26 -12.30 -1.91 -0.53
CA VAL A 26 -11.78 -1.31 -1.77
C VAL A 26 -12.88 -0.53 -2.48
N GLU A 27 -14.04 -1.13 -2.69
CA GLU A 27 -15.19 -0.50 -3.36
C GLU A 27 -15.63 0.79 -2.65
N ARG A 28 -15.87 0.72 -1.34
CA ARG A 28 -16.37 1.85 -0.56
C ARG A 28 -15.35 2.97 -0.41
N LEU A 29 -14.09 2.65 -0.11
CA LEU A 29 -13.02 3.66 -0.07
C LEU A 29 -12.81 4.31 -1.45
N SER A 30 -12.86 3.53 -2.53
CA SER A 30 -12.72 4.06 -3.90
C SER A 30 -13.86 5.01 -4.25
N ALA A 31 -15.10 4.70 -3.84
CA ALA A 31 -16.24 5.61 -4.03
C ALA A 31 -16.03 6.95 -3.30
N GLU A 32 -15.68 6.91 -2.01
CA GLU A 32 -15.42 8.13 -1.23
C GLU A 32 -14.29 9.00 -1.82
N LEU A 33 -13.19 8.37 -2.26
CA LEU A 33 -12.06 9.09 -2.86
C LEU A 33 -12.46 9.74 -4.19
N ARG A 34 -13.28 9.07 -5.01
CA ARG A 34 -13.79 9.65 -6.27
C ARG A 34 -14.75 10.81 -6.04
N ASP A 35 -15.65 10.69 -5.07
CA ASP A 35 -16.57 11.76 -4.70
C ASP A 35 -15.83 13.03 -4.22
N ARG A 36 -14.61 12.86 -3.70
CA ARG A 36 -13.68 13.93 -3.32
C ARG A 36 -12.83 14.46 -4.49
N GLY A 37 -12.98 13.89 -5.68
CA GLY A 37 -12.37 14.34 -6.94
C GLY A 37 -11.16 13.54 -7.40
N HIS A 38 -10.69 12.54 -6.66
CA HIS A 38 -9.56 11.70 -7.06
C HIS A 38 -9.91 10.81 -8.27
N ARG A 39 -8.87 10.39 -9.02
CA ARG A 39 -9.00 9.35 -10.05
C ARG A 39 -8.67 8.02 -9.39
N VAL A 40 -9.56 7.03 -9.49
CA VAL A 40 -9.38 5.73 -8.82
C VAL A 40 -9.56 4.58 -9.80
N ALA A 41 -8.51 3.78 -9.98
CA ALA A 41 -8.59 2.50 -10.68
C ALA A 41 -8.64 1.36 -9.65
N ILE A 42 -9.31 0.26 -9.98
CA ILE A 42 -9.35 -0.96 -9.19
C ILE A 42 -8.79 -2.10 -10.03
N VAL A 43 -7.72 -2.74 -9.57
CA VAL A 43 -7.17 -3.96 -10.16
C VAL A 43 -7.57 -5.16 -9.30
N ALA A 44 -8.24 -6.13 -9.91
CA ALA A 44 -8.74 -7.30 -9.21
C ALA A 44 -8.64 -8.56 -10.09
N PRO A 45 -8.32 -9.74 -9.54
CA PRO A 45 -8.60 -10.99 -10.23
C PRO A 45 -10.06 -11.05 -10.71
N THR A 46 -10.32 -11.76 -11.81
CA THR A 46 -11.69 -11.93 -12.34
C THR A 46 -11.89 -13.31 -12.94
N ALA A 47 -13.10 -13.85 -12.79
CA ALA A 47 -13.55 -15.02 -13.55
C ALA A 47 -14.17 -14.64 -14.91
N SER A 48 -14.56 -13.37 -15.08
CA SER A 48 -15.10 -12.83 -16.32
C SER A 48 -14.02 -12.73 -17.42
N ARG A 49 -14.17 -13.59 -18.43
CA ARG A 49 -13.33 -13.55 -19.64
C ARG A 49 -13.52 -12.26 -20.43
N GLU A 50 -14.70 -11.65 -20.36
CA GLU A 50 -15.01 -10.40 -21.03
C GLU A 50 -14.23 -9.26 -20.39
N LEU A 51 -14.31 -9.13 -19.05
CA LEU A 51 -13.57 -8.11 -18.31
C LEU A 51 -12.05 -8.27 -18.52
N ALA A 52 -11.52 -9.49 -18.41
CA ALA A 52 -10.10 -9.74 -18.64
C ALA A 52 -9.61 -9.42 -20.07
N ARG A 53 -10.49 -9.54 -21.09
CA ARG A 53 -10.16 -9.13 -22.47
C ARG A 53 -10.23 -7.61 -22.62
N ALA A 54 -11.25 -6.98 -22.06
CA ALA A 54 -11.39 -5.53 -22.07
C ALA A 54 -10.19 -4.84 -21.39
N THR A 55 -9.78 -5.33 -20.21
CA THR A 55 -8.59 -4.86 -19.50
C THR A 55 -7.34 -4.92 -20.38
N ARG A 56 -7.09 -6.03 -21.06
CA ARG A 56 -5.90 -6.16 -21.94
C ARG A 56 -5.93 -5.18 -23.10
N GLY A 57 -7.09 -4.99 -23.72
CA GLY A 57 -7.25 -4.00 -24.79
C GLY A 57 -7.00 -2.57 -24.32
N LEU A 58 -7.42 -2.24 -23.10
CA LEU A 58 -7.16 -0.95 -22.47
C LEU A 58 -5.68 -0.77 -22.12
N VAL A 59 -5.09 -1.74 -21.43
CA VAL A 59 -3.69 -1.70 -20.96
C VAL A 59 -2.72 -1.62 -22.14
N ALA A 60 -2.99 -2.32 -23.24
CA ALA A 60 -2.15 -2.26 -24.45
C ALA A 60 -2.12 -0.87 -25.12
N ARG A 61 -3.09 0.01 -24.81
CA ARG A 61 -3.14 1.37 -25.37
C ARG A 61 -2.43 2.39 -24.50
N LEU A 62 -2.19 2.12 -23.21
CA LEU A 62 -1.64 3.09 -22.24
C LEU A 62 -0.32 3.70 -22.70
N GLU A 63 0.54 2.93 -23.37
CA GLU A 63 1.82 3.43 -23.91
C GLU A 63 1.62 4.57 -24.93
N SER A 64 0.57 4.48 -25.75
CA SER A 64 0.28 5.47 -26.81
C SER A 64 -0.80 6.49 -26.42
N GLU A 65 -1.64 6.16 -25.44
CA GLU A 65 -2.76 6.96 -24.95
C GLU A 65 -2.79 6.94 -23.41
N PRO A 66 -1.92 7.73 -22.73
CA PRO A 66 -1.79 7.68 -21.26
C PRO A 66 -3.10 7.99 -20.51
N ASP A 67 -3.94 8.87 -21.08
CA ASP A 67 -5.23 9.26 -20.50
C ASP A 67 -6.39 8.29 -20.79
N VAL A 68 -6.16 7.20 -21.54
CA VAL A 68 -7.23 6.27 -21.96
C VAL A 68 -8.00 5.67 -20.78
N LEU A 69 -7.33 5.52 -19.64
CA LEU A 69 -7.91 4.99 -18.41
C LEU A 69 -9.04 5.88 -17.85
N TRP A 70 -9.00 7.18 -18.15
CA TRP A 70 -9.89 8.20 -17.59
C TRP A 70 -10.77 8.87 -18.65
N ALA A 71 -10.77 8.34 -19.88
CA ALA A 71 -11.37 8.98 -21.05
C ALA A 71 -12.90 9.10 -20.98
N ASP A 72 -13.57 8.27 -20.18
CA ASP A 72 -15.02 8.32 -19.97
C ASP A 72 -15.45 9.47 -19.03
N GLY A 73 -14.49 10.16 -18.41
CA GLY A 73 -14.73 11.26 -17.47
C GLY A 73 -15.26 10.82 -16.10
N SER A 74 -15.44 9.52 -15.85
CA SER A 74 -15.96 8.99 -14.58
C SER A 74 -14.94 9.10 -13.45
N GLY A 75 -13.65 9.14 -13.80
CA GLY A 75 -12.55 9.03 -12.84
C GLY A 75 -12.47 7.65 -12.19
N GLU A 76 -13.13 6.64 -12.76
CA GLU A 76 -13.18 5.27 -12.31
C GLU A 76 -12.73 4.31 -13.40
N ALA A 77 -11.95 3.30 -13.03
CA ALA A 77 -11.65 2.19 -13.94
C ALA A 77 -11.61 0.87 -13.19
N LEU A 78 -12.33 -0.15 -13.67
CA LEU A 78 -12.24 -1.52 -13.16
C LEU A 78 -11.44 -2.39 -14.11
N LEU A 79 -10.31 -2.90 -13.63
CA LEU A 79 -9.36 -3.71 -14.38
C LEU A 79 -9.36 -5.14 -13.83
N GLY A 80 -10.15 -6.00 -14.46
CA GLY A 80 -10.11 -7.43 -14.18
C GLY A 80 -8.86 -8.07 -14.80
N VAL A 81 -8.01 -8.66 -13.97
CA VAL A 81 -6.86 -9.46 -14.41
C VAL A 81 -7.21 -10.95 -14.30
N GLY A 82 -6.70 -11.77 -15.22
CA GLY A 82 -7.07 -13.20 -15.31
C GLY A 82 -7.00 -13.95 -13.96
N PRO A 83 -7.66 -15.11 -13.83
CA PRO A 83 -7.89 -15.73 -12.52
C PRO A 83 -6.58 -16.03 -11.80
N PHE A 84 -6.38 -15.42 -10.63
CA PHE A 84 -5.30 -15.80 -9.72
C PHE A 84 -5.73 -17.06 -8.96
N PRO A 85 -4.86 -18.07 -8.82
CA PRO A 85 -5.18 -19.21 -7.97
C PRO A 85 -5.41 -18.71 -6.53
N PRO A 86 -6.43 -19.22 -5.81
CA PRO A 86 -6.64 -18.85 -4.42
C PRO A 86 -5.38 -19.19 -3.61
N PRO A 87 -5.07 -18.41 -2.55
CA PRO A 87 -3.94 -18.71 -1.68
C PRO A 87 -4.05 -20.16 -1.18
N PRO A 88 -2.97 -20.95 -1.24
CA PRO A 88 -3.05 -22.38 -1.02
C PRO A 88 -3.51 -22.68 0.41
N ARG A 89 -4.59 -23.45 0.58
CA ARG A 89 -5.12 -23.86 1.89
C ARG A 89 -4.18 -24.80 2.68
N ARG A 90 -3.08 -25.27 2.07
CA ARG A 90 -2.01 -26.08 2.66
C ARG A 90 -0.66 -25.65 2.07
N ALA A 91 0.39 -25.68 2.87
CA ALA A 91 1.76 -25.49 2.37
C ALA A 91 2.06 -26.51 1.25
N GLY A 92 2.48 -26.03 0.06
CA GLY A 92 3.00 -26.88 -1.03
C GLY A 92 2.23 -26.91 -2.36
N GLY A 93 1.22 -26.06 -2.59
CA GLY A 93 0.65 -25.88 -3.95
C GLY A 93 1.57 -25.07 -4.87
N PRO A 94 1.48 -25.20 -6.22
CA PRO A 94 2.31 -24.43 -7.14
C PRO A 94 2.10 -22.93 -6.96
N LEU A 95 3.20 -22.20 -6.75
CA LEU A 95 3.28 -20.79 -6.36
C LEU A 95 3.38 -19.80 -7.54
N SER A 96 3.25 -20.27 -8.78
CA SER A 96 3.42 -19.43 -9.96
C SER A 96 2.13 -18.69 -10.30
N LEU A 97 2.23 -17.36 -10.38
CA LEU A 97 1.17 -16.53 -10.95
C LEU A 97 0.93 -16.91 -12.42
N PRO A 98 -0.32 -16.89 -12.92
CA PRO A 98 -0.58 -17.03 -14.34
C PRO A 98 0.20 -15.94 -15.10
N ILE A 99 1.07 -16.34 -16.03
CA ILE A 99 1.97 -15.43 -16.76
C ILE A 99 1.20 -14.25 -17.37
N GLU A 100 0.05 -14.54 -17.97
CA GLU A 100 -0.81 -13.54 -18.60
C GLU A 100 -1.36 -12.50 -17.63
N ALA A 101 -1.76 -12.94 -16.43
CA ALA A 101 -2.30 -12.05 -15.41
C ALA A 101 -1.19 -11.17 -14.81
N SER A 102 -0.01 -11.75 -14.56
CA SER A 102 1.18 -10.99 -14.14
C SER A 102 1.60 -9.96 -15.17
N HIS A 103 1.71 -10.36 -16.44
CA HIS A 103 2.10 -9.47 -17.54
C HIS A 103 1.11 -8.32 -17.69
N THR A 104 -0.20 -8.57 -17.53
CA THR A 104 -1.19 -7.49 -17.60
C THR A 104 -1.00 -6.47 -16.47
N VAL A 105 -0.71 -6.94 -15.24
CA VAL A 105 -0.41 -6.05 -14.10
C VAL A 105 0.89 -5.30 -14.33
N GLU A 106 1.94 -5.97 -14.80
CA GLU A 106 3.24 -5.38 -15.12
C GLU A 106 3.11 -4.26 -16.17
N THR A 107 2.52 -4.54 -17.33
CA THR A 107 2.30 -3.54 -18.39
C THR A 107 1.46 -2.37 -17.89
N PHE A 108 0.45 -2.62 -17.04
CA PHE A 108 -0.32 -1.54 -16.42
C PHE A 108 0.55 -0.67 -15.51
N MET A 109 1.38 -1.28 -14.65
CA MET A 109 2.24 -0.52 -13.72
C MET A 109 3.37 0.25 -14.43
N ASP A 110 3.83 -0.21 -15.58
CA ASP A 110 4.87 0.48 -16.35
C ASP A 110 4.36 1.72 -17.11
N HIS A 111 3.09 1.73 -17.53
CA HIS A 111 2.55 2.78 -18.41
C HIS A 111 1.46 3.65 -17.77
N ALA A 112 0.83 3.23 -16.67
CA ALA A 112 -0.17 4.04 -16.00
C ALA A 112 0.48 5.16 -15.17
N GLU A 113 0.08 6.41 -15.41
CA GLU A 113 0.49 7.55 -14.60
C GLU A 113 -0.28 7.55 -13.26
N LEU A 114 0.38 7.09 -12.21
CA LEU A 114 -0.22 6.90 -10.89
C LEU A 114 0.56 7.65 -9.80
N ASP A 115 -0.15 8.30 -8.90
CA ASP A 115 0.42 8.83 -7.67
C ASP A 115 0.60 7.74 -6.62
N PHE A 116 -0.41 6.88 -6.48
CA PHE A 116 -0.44 5.82 -5.49
C PHE A 116 -0.80 4.44 -6.05
N VAL A 117 -0.09 3.42 -5.59
CA VAL A 117 -0.49 2.01 -5.66
C VAL A 117 -0.83 1.55 -4.25
N HIS A 118 -2.13 1.41 -3.99
CA HIS A 118 -2.66 0.94 -2.72
C HIS A 118 -3.05 -0.53 -2.83
N VAL A 119 -2.29 -1.40 -2.15
CA VAL A 119 -2.48 -2.85 -2.18
C VAL A 119 -3.14 -3.36 -0.90
N HIS A 120 -4.04 -4.33 -1.05
CA HIS A 120 -4.76 -4.97 0.05
C HIS A 120 -4.25 -6.39 0.25
N GLU A 121 -3.95 -6.76 1.50
CA GLU A 121 -3.34 -8.06 1.85
C GLU A 121 -2.20 -8.45 0.90
N PRO A 122 -1.12 -7.64 0.80
CA PRO A 122 -0.07 -7.77 -0.21
C PRO A 122 0.90 -8.94 0.03
N PHE A 123 0.37 -10.10 0.41
CA PHE A 123 1.14 -11.32 0.56
C PHE A 123 1.37 -11.97 -0.80
N ALA A 124 2.57 -12.50 -0.99
CA ALA A 124 2.93 -13.22 -2.21
C ALA A 124 2.52 -14.71 -2.13
N PRO A 125 2.10 -15.33 -3.23
CA PRO A 125 1.81 -14.74 -4.54
C PRO A 125 0.38 -14.16 -4.61
N SER A 126 0.23 -12.94 -5.14
CA SER A 126 -1.06 -12.26 -5.37
C SER A 126 -0.93 -11.14 -6.41
N ALA A 127 -2.07 -10.62 -6.89
CA ALA A 127 -2.11 -9.41 -7.73
C ALA A 127 -1.44 -8.22 -7.03
N GLY A 128 -1.68 -8.04 -5.72
CA GLY A 128 -1.01 -7.01 -4.91
C GLY A 128 0.51 -7.17 -4.88
N SER A 129 1.02 -8.40 -4.78
CA SER A 129 2.47 -8.63 -4.82
C SER A 129 3.10 -8.41 -6.20
N ALA A 130 2.35 -8.64 -7.28
CA ALA A 130 2.79 -8.30 -8.64
C ALA A 130 2.81 -6.78 -8.82
N ALA A 131 1.74 -6.08 -8.42
CA ALA A 131 1.64 -4.63 -8.44
C ALA A 131 2.83 -3.97 -7.71
N LEU A 132 3.11 -4.37 -6.47
CA LEU A 132 4.23 -3.83 -5.69
C LEU A 132 5.61 -4.06 -6.33
N ARG A 133 5.78 -5.15 -7.08
CA ARG A 133 7.06 -5.45 -7.73
C ARG A 133 7.36 -4.45 -8.85
N HIS A 134 6.35 -4.08 -9.63
CA HIS A 134 6.49 -3.24 -10.83
C HIS A 134 6.12 -1.77 -10.57
N SER A 135 5.54 -1.46 -9.40
CA SER A 135 5.13 -0.09 -9.06
C SER A 135 6.30 0.90 -9.09
N ARG A 136 6.07 2.01 -9.79
CA ARG A 136 6.90 3.24 -9.78
C ARG A 136 6.27 4.36 -8.95
N ALA A 137 5.13 4.10 -8.31
CA ALA A 137 4.36 5.08 -7.56
C ALA A 137 4.55 4.95 -6.04
N LEU A 138 3.93 5.84 -5.27
CA LEU A 138 3.89 5.74 -3.81
C LEU A 138 3.04 4.54 -3.40
N ASN A 139 3.56 3.67 -2.55
CA ASN A 139 2.96 2.39 -2.21
C ASN A 139 2.36 2.42 -0.80
N VAL A 140 1.08 2.08 -0.71
CA VAL A 140 0.38 1.89 0.57
C VAL A 140 -0.12 0.45 0.68
N GLY A 141 0.07 -0.19 1.84
CA GLY A 141 -0.41 -1.54 2.09
C GLY A 141 -1.41 -1.59 3.24
N THR A 142 -2.60 -2.14 3.02
CA THR A 142 -3.60 -2.38 4.09
C THR A 142 -3.75 -3.86 4.42
N PHE A 143 -3.66 -4.17 5.71
CA PHE A 143 -3.88 -5.49 6.27
C PHE A 143 -5.23 -5.53 6.99
N HIS A 144 -6.05 -6.52 6.65
CA HIS A 144 -7.42 -6.68 7.14
C HIS A 144 -7.54 -7.85 8.12
N TRP A 145 -6.77 -8.92 7.93
CA TRP A 145 -6.92 -10.19 8.64
C TRP A 145 -6.11 -10.30 9.93
N ALA A 146 -6.78 -10.69 11.02
CA ALA A 146 -6.18 -10.91 12.34
C ALA A 146 -5.87 -12.39 12.66
N SER A 147 -5.80 -13.29 11.66
CA SER A 147 -5.64 -14.74 11.90
C SER A 147 -4.27 -15.29 11.52
N GLU A 148 -3.58 -15.92 12.48
CA GLU A 148 -2.33 -16.67 12.28
C GLU A 148 -2.48 -17.88 11.34
N ARG A 149 -3.72 -18.35 11.12
CA ARG A 149 -4.01 -19.50 10.25
C ARG A 149 -3.98 -19.16 8.77
N THR A 150 -3.69 -17.91 8.43
CA THR A 150 -3.58 -17.45 7.05
C THR A 150 -2.33 -18.04 6.40
N PRO A 151 -2.45 -18.84 5.31
CA PRO A 151 -1.31 -19.42 4.60
C PRO A 151 -0.28 -18.39 4.14
N ALA A 152 -0.73 -17.16 3.93
CA ALA A 152 0.05 -16.00 3.51
C ALA A 152 1.10 -15.55 4.55
N LEU A 153 0.88 -15.82 5.85
CA LEU A 153 1.85 -15.56 6.93
C LEU A 153 2.91 -16.67 7.07
N GLN A 154 2.72 -17.79 6.36
CA GLN A 154 3.63 -18.95 6.35
C GLN A 154 4.72 -18.84 5.27
N VAL A 155 4.71 -17.77 4.47
CA VAL A 155 5.74 -17.48 3.43
C VAL A 155 7.09 -17.16 4.10
N PRO A 156 8.23 -17.65 3.56
CA PRO A 156 9.55 -17.41 4.13
C PRO A 156 9.84 -15.91 4.34
N ARG A 157 10.29 -15.54 5.56
CA ARG A 157 10.51 -14.15 6.00
C ARG A 157 11.27 -13.28 4.97
N ARG A 158 12.26 -13.87 4.29
CA ARG A 158 13.19 -13.15 3.41
C ARG A 158 12.52 -12.60 2.14
N PHE A 159 11.55 -13.30 1.57
CA PHE A 159 10.89 -12.87 0.32
C PHE A 159 9.89 -11.74 0.57
N THR A 160 9.07 -11.88 1.62
CA THR A 160 8.07 -10.88 1.97
C THR A 160 8.69 -9.59 2.53
N ARG A 161 9.85 -9.65 3.20
CA ARG A 161 10.54 -8.44 3.69
C ARG A 161 10.90 -7.49 2.56
N HIS A 162 11.46 -8.00 1.46
CA HIS A 162 11.87 -7.15 0.34
C HIS A 162 10.66 -6.50 -0.35
N LEU A 163 9.57 -7.25 -0.51
CA LEU A 163 8.34 -6.73 -1.10
C LEU A 163 7.67 -5.67 -0.20
N LEU A 164 7.52 -5.97 1.10
CA LEU A 164 6.90 -5.06 2.06
C LEU A 164 7.80 -3.86 2.41
N GLY A 165 9.11 -3.94 2.17
CA GLY A 165 10.04 -2.82 2.31
C GLY A 165 9.72 -1.68 1.34
N ARG A 166 9.11 -1.98 0.18
CA ARG A 166 8.68 -0.99 -0.82
C ARG A 166 7.46 -0.16 -0.41
N LEU A 167 6.82 -0.46 0.73
CA LEU A 167 5.66 0.28 1.24
C LEU A 167 6.10 1.55 1.97
N ASP A 168 5.53 2.68 1.57
CA ASP A 168 5.76 3.99 2.19
C ASP A 168 4.77 4.28 3.31
N GLY A 169 3.59 3.65 3.22
CA GLY A 169 2.53 3.66 4.21
C GLY A 169 2.01 2.25 4.48
N ARG A 170 1.71 1.96 5.75
CA ARG A 170 1.14 0.67 6.17
C ARG A 170 -0.06 0.95 7.06
N THR A 171 -1.19 0.33 6.77
CA THR A 171 -2.38 0.41 7.61
C THR A 171 -2.88 -0.96 8.03
N ALA A 172 -3.50 -1.04 9.20
CA ALA A 172 -4.16 -2.23 9.70
C ALA A 172 -5.61 -1.90 10.06
N SER A 173 -6.54 -2.79 9.70
CA SER A 173 -7.97 -2.60 9.96
C SER A 173 -8.35 -2.69 11.43
N PHE A 174 -7.52 -3.35 12.23
CA PHE A 174 -7.76 -3.58 13.66
C PHE A 174 -6.41 -3.57 14.39
N GLU A 175 -6.43 -3.18 15.66
CA GLU A 175 -5.27 -3.28 16.56
C GLU A 175 -4.80 -4.74 16.70
N ALA A 176 -5.73 -5.70 16.72
CA ALA A 176 -5.39 -7.11 16.67
C ALA A 176 -4.60 -7.49 15.40
N THR A 177 -5.03 -6.98 14.23
CA THR A 177 -4.32 -7.19 12.96
C THR A 177 -2.94 -6.54 12.98
N ARG A 178 -2.84 -5.31 13.52
CA ARG A 178 -1.56 -4.59 13.66
C ARG A 178 -0.55 -5.40 14.45
N ARG A 179 -0.92 -5.87 15.65
CA ARG A 179 -0.03 -6.66 16.52
C ARG A 179 0.45 -7.93 15.84
N LEU A 180 -0.45 -8.63 15.14
CA LEU A 180 -0.11 -9.84 14.41
C LEU A 180 0.92 -9.56 13.30
N VAL A 181 0.63 -8.59 12.43
CA VAL A 181 1.49 -8.28 11.28
C VAL A 181 2.83 -7.70 11.74
N GLU A 182 2.84 -6.78 12.72
CA GLU A 182 4.04 -6.16 13.27
C GLU A 182 5.01 -7.17 13.91
N SER A 183 4.48 -8.18 14.63
CA SER A 183 5.31 -9.26 15.22
C SER A 183 6.12 -10.03 14.16
N ARG A 184 5.63 -10.03 12.92
CA ARG A 184 6.17 -10.80 11.80
C ARG A 184 6.95 -9.94 10.82
N TYR A 185 6.53 -8.69 10.66
CA TYR A 185 7.05 -7.66 9.78
C TYR A 185 7.08 -6.33 10.55
N PRO A 186 8.16 -6.06 11.30
CA PRO A 186 8.32 -4.82 12.05
C PRO A 186 8.15 -3.60 11.14
N GLY A 187 7.55 -2.54 11.67
CA GLY A 187 7.32 -1.29 10.95
C GLY A 187 6.23 -0.47 11.62
N ARG A 188 6.07 0.79 11.20
CA ARG A 188 4.99 1.65 11.68
C ARG A 188 3.71 1.37 10.90
N TYR A 189 2.64 1.03 11.62
CA TYR A 189 1.32 0.77 11.05
C TYR A 189 0.30 1.74 11.66
N ARG A 190 -0.49 2.41 10.81
CA ARG A 190 -1.63 3.23 11.24
C ARG A 190 -2.88 2.35 11.33
N ILE A 191 -3.66 2.49 12.40
CA ILE A 191 -4.96 1.83 12.48
C ILE A 191 -5.96 2.62 11.65
N VAL A 192 -6.55 1.99 10.64
CA VAL A 192 -7.62 2.56 9.82
C VAL A 192 -8.74 1.52 9.78
N GLY A 193 -9.68 1.64 10.72
CA GLY A 193 -10.78 0.69 10.84
C GLY A 193 -11.73 0.74 9.64
N PRO A 194 -12.33 -0.39 9.21
CA PRO A 194 -13.31 -0.40 8.15
C PRO A 194 -14.50 0.48 8.49
N GLY A 195 -15.07 1.12 7.47
CA GLY A 195 -16.34 1.80 7.58
C GLY A 195 -17.50 0.82 7.52
N ALA A 196 -18.69 1.31 7.83
CA ALA A 196 -19.94 0.63 7.62
C ALA A 196 -20.97 1.64 7.11
N ASP A 197 -21.80 1.18 6.18
CA ASP A 197 -22.82 2.01 5.56
C ASP A 197 -23.92 2.32 6.57
N ALA A 198 -24.34 3.59 6.63
CA ALA A 198 -25.56 3.92 7.34
C ALA A 198 -26.73 3.23 6.64
N VAL A 199 -27.58 2.57 7.43
CA VAL A 199 -28.78 1.91 6.91
C VAL A 199 -29.98 2.67 7.44
N GLU A 200 -30.81 3.19 6.53
CA GLU A 200 -32.09 3.75 6.91
C GLU A 200 -32.95 2.64 7.51
N HIS A 201 -33.41 2.85 8.74
CA HIS A 201 -34.26 1.87 9.41
C HIS A 201 -35.62 1.84 8.70
N GLY A 202 -35.89 0.74 8.01
CA GLY A 202 -37.15 0.51 7.31
C GLY A 202 -38.19 -0.18 8.20
N ASP A 203 -39.43 -0.25 7.70
CA ASP A 203 -40.43 -1.15 8.26
C ASP A 203 -39.96 -2.61 8.14
N ARG A 204 -40.12 -3.41 9.20
CA ARG A 204 -39.76 -4.83 9.23
C ARG A 204 -40.22 -5.56 7.97
N VAL A 205 -39.36 -6.41 7.38
CA VAL A 205 -39.73 -7.29 6.26
C VAL A 205 -40.92 -8.15 6.71
N GLY A 206 -42.12 -7.82 6.21
CA GLY A 206 -43.38 -8.47 6.59
C GLY A 206 -44.40 -7.60 7.34
N GLY A 207 -44.14 -6.31 7.57
CA GLY A 207 -45.12 -5.35 8.10
C GLY A 207 -45.44 -5.56 9.58
N GLY A 208 -44.71 -4.85 10.44
CA GLY A 208 -45.01 -4.79 11.87
C GLY A 208 -44.31 -3.58 12.49
N SER A 209 -45.10 -2.66 13.03
CA SER A 209 -44.64 -1.42 13.66
C SER A 209 -43.62 -1.66 14.77
N THR A 210 -42.73 -0.70 14.92
CA THR A 210 -41.81 -0.45 16.04
C THR A 210 -42.31 -0.98 17.40
N HIS A 211 -41.46 -1.78 18.06
CA HIS A 211 -41.54 -2.18 19.48
C HIS A 211 -42.83 -2.90 19.93
N GLY A 212 -42.77 -4.23 20.06
CA GLY A 212 -43.79 -4.96 20.84
C GLY A 212 -43.92 -6.44 20.53
N GLU A 213 -42.97 -7.23 21.03
CA GLU A 213 -43.05 -8.62 21.53
C GLU A 213 -41.93 -9.52 21.01
N GLU A 214 -41.69 -9.59 19.69
CA GLU A 214 -40.74 -10.54 19.10
C GLU A 214 -39.40 -9.91 18.65
N ILE A 215 -38.28 -10.51 19.05
CA ILE A 215 -36.91 -10.10 18.67
C ILE A 215 -36.49 -10.77 17.36
N GLU A 216 -36.04 -9.98 16.37
CA GLU A 216 -35.49 -10.48 15.11
C GLU A 216 -33.97 -10.69 15.20
N ILE A 217 -33.55 -11.95 15.00
CA ILE A 217 -32.16 -12.38 15.01
C ILE A 217 -31.69 -12.66 13.58
N LEU A 218 -30.71 -11.91 13.10
CA LEU A 218 -30.12 -12.07 11.79
C LEU A 218 -28.84 -12.90 11.83
N TYR A 219 -28.69 -13.79 10.85
CA TYR A 219 -27.43 -14.42 10.50
C TYR A 219 -27.15 -14.26 9.01
N LEU A 220 -26.04 -13.60 8.67
CA LEU A 220 -25.53 -13.55 7.30
C LEU A 220 -24.60 -14.74 7.08
N ALA A 221 -24.94 -15.63 6.14
CA ALA A 221 -24.13 -16.81 5.84
C ALA A 221 -22.91 -16.47 4.96
N GLU A 222 -22.14 -15.46 5.39
CA GLU A 222 -20.89 -14.98 4.79
C GLU A 222 -19.66 -15.64 5.47
N GLU A 223 -19.82 -16.21 6.67
CA GLU A 223 -18.78 -16.94 7.41
C GLU A 223 -18.69 -18.43 7.02
N GLU A 224 -17.74 -19.18 7.59
CA GLU A 224 -17.60 -20.59 7.25
C GLU A 224 -18.81 -21.46 7.64
N ARG A 225 -19.05 -22.56 6.92
CA ARG A 225 -20.16 -23.50 7.15
C ARG A 225 -20.31 -24.03 8.58
N SER A 226 -19.24 -24.07 9.38
CA SER A 226 -19.34 -24.46 10.80
C SER A 226 -19.99 -23.39 11.67
N ALA A 227 -19.91 -22.11 11.29
CA ALA A 227 -20.56 -20.99 11.97
C ALA A 227 -22.09 -21.07 11.80
N ALA A 228 -22.58 -21.27 10.58
CA ALA A 228 -24.02 -21.48 10.32
C ALA A 228 -24.59 -22.67 11.12
N ARG A 229 -23.85 -23.79 11.17
CA ARG A 229 -24.22 -24.96 12.00
C ARG A 229 -24.18 -24.67 13.50
N LEU A 230 -23.32 -23.75 13.95
CA LEU A 230 -23.29 -23.31 15.34
C LEU A 230 -24.52 -22.46 15.67
N PHE A 231 -24.85 -21.50 14.80
CA PHE A 231 -26.03 -20.66 14.93
C PHE A 231 -27.32 -21.48 14.98
N LEU A 232 -27.52 -22.42 14.04
CA LEU A 232 -28.66 -23.34 14.05
C LEU A 232 -28.71 -24.26 15.28
N ARG A 233 -27.57 -24.57 15.91
CA ARG A 233 -27.52 -25.30 17.19
C ARG A 233 -27.95 -24.42 18.36
N ALA A 234 -27.56 -23.14 18.36
CA ALA A 234 -27.96 -22.19 19.37
C ALA A 234 -29.47 -21.90 19.32
N LEU A 235 -30.05 -21.70 18.13
CA LEU A 235 -31.51 -21.51 17.99
C LEU A 235 -32.31 -22.73 18.50
N ARG A 236 -31.80 -23.95 18.29
CA ARG A 236 -32.40 -25.16 18.88
C ARG A 236 -32.41 -25.17 20.41
N ARG A 237 -31.37 -24.60 21.03
CA ARG A 237 -31.24 -24.50 22.49
C ARG A 237 -32.02 -23.32 23.08
N LEU A 238 -32.19 -22.25 22.29
CA LEU A 238 -33.00 -21.10 22.68
C LEU A 238 -34.47 -21.52 22.92
N GLY A 239 -34.95 -22.49 22.15
CA GLY A 239 -36.32 -23.02 22.26
C GLY A 239 -37.34 -22.10 21.61
N THR A 240 -38.59 -22.55 21.50
CA THR A 240 -39.67 -21.82 20.80
C THR A 240 -40.64 -21.10 21.72
N ASP A 241 -40.40 -21.13 23.03
CA ASP A 241 -41.29 -20.56 24.06
C ASP A 241 -41.03 -19.07 24.30
N LEU A 242 -39.90 -18.56 23.80
CA LEU A 242 -39.52 -17.16 23.87
C LEU A 242 -39.93 -16.43 22.59
N PRO A 243 -40.22 -15.12 22.66
CA PRO A 243 -40.66 -14.36 21.50
C PRO A 243 -39.44 -13.91 20.67
N TRP A 244 -38.99 -14.79 19.77
CA TRP A 244 -37.98 -14.46 18.78
C TRP A 244 -38.25 -15.10 17.41
N ARG A 245 -37.79 -14.43 16.36
CA ARG A 245 -37.73 -14.97 14.99
C ARG A 245 -36.31 -14.82 14.45
N ALA A 246 -35.92 -15.68 13.52
CA ALA A 246 -34.59 -15.61 12.91
C ALA A 246 -34.65 -15.54 11.39
N VAL A 247 -33.82 -14.68 10.81
CA VAL A 247 -33.60 -14.58 9.37
C VAL A 247 -32.18 -15.05 9.06
N ILE A 248 -32.05 -16.01 8.15
CA ILE A 248 -30.77 -16.46 7.64
C ILE A 248 -30.66 -16.05 6.17
N ARG A 249 -29.76 -15.13 5.86
CA ARG A 249 -29.48 -14.75 4.48
C ARG A 249 -28.43 -15.70 3.89
N ALA A 250 -28.86 -16.54 2.96
CA ALA A 250 -28.00 -17.49 2.24
C ALA A 250 -27.45 -16.86 0.96
N PRO A 251 -26.19 -17.13 0.54
CA PRO A 251 -25.64 -16.63 -0.72
C PRO A 251 -26.46 -17.04 -1.94
N GLU A 252 -26.95 -18.29 -1.96
CA GLU A 252 -27.71 -18.84 -3.06
C GLU A 252 -28.84 -19.76 -2.57
N VAL A 253 -29.84 -19.98 -3.42
CA VAL A 253 -30.91 -20.95 -3.16
C VAL A 253 -30.31 -22.34 -3.00
N GLY A 254 -30.68 -23.04 -1.92
CA GLY A 254 -30.18 -24.38 -1.64
C GLY A 254 -28.80 -24.44 -0.98
N THR A 255 -28.23 -23.32 -0.54
CA THR A 255 -26.98 -23.29 0.25
C THR A 255 -27.07 -24.27 1.43
N GLU A 256 -26.13 -25.21 1.53
CA GLU A 256 -26.04 -26.12 2.67
C GLU A 256 -25.57 -25.40 3.95
N LEU A 257 -26.51 -25.01 4.80
CA LEU A 257 -26.24 -24.38 6.10
C LEU A 257 -26.05 -25.41 7.24
N GLY A 258 -26.46 -26.65 7.00
CA GLY A 258 -26.53 -27.71 8.00
C GLY A 258 -27.77 -28.58 7.85
N PRO A 259 -28.03 -29.51 8.79
CA PRO A 259 -29.27 -30.26 8.80
C PRO A 259 -30.48 -29.30 8.92
N PRO A 260 -31.59 -29.60 8.22
CA PRO A 260 -32.74 -28.71 8.20
C PRO A 260 -33.29 -28.50 9.62
N PRO A 261 -33.82 -27.30 9.93
CA PRO A 261 -34.43 -27.03 11.22
C PRO A 261 -35.59 -28.00 11.50
N SER A 262 -35.80 -28.32 12.78
CA SER A 262 -36.94 -29.15 13.21
C SER A 262 -38.27 -28.49 12.81
N ARG A 263 -39.37 -29.26 12.79
CA ARG A 263 -40.69 -28.72 12.43
C ARG A 263 -41.07 -27.49 13.26
N ALA A 264 -40.80 -27.51 14.56
CA ALA A 264 -41.07 -26.40 15.47
C ALA A 264 -40.22 -25.15 15.18
N LEU A 265 -39.00 -25.31 14.65
CA LEU A 265 -38.14 -24.18 14.29
C LEU A 265 -38.42 -23.61 12.89
N ARG A 266 -39.00 -24.41 11.99
CA ARG A 266 -39.33 -23.94 10.63
C ARG A 266 -40.29 -22.76 10.62
N ASP A 267 -41.16 -22.68 11.62
CA ASP A 267 -42.13 -21.59 11.75
C ASP A 267 -41.49 -20.29 12.28
N ARG A 268 -40.29 -20.36 12.90
CA ARG A 268 -39.54 -19.21 13.45
C ARG A 268 -38.30 -18.81 12.64
N VAL A 269 -37.77 -19.71 11.83
CA VAL A 269 -36.52 -19.50 11.06
C VAL A 269 -36.83 -19.38 9.58
N ARG A 270 -36.64 -18.18 9.03
CA ARG A 270 -36.77 -17.91 7.60
C ARG A 270 -35.39 -17.88 6.95
N ILE A 271 -35.20 -18.71 5.92
CA ILE A 271 -33.98 -18.65 5.09
C ILE A 271 -34.34 -17.89 3.82
N VAL A 272 -33.62 -16.81 3.54
CA VAL A 272 -33.81 -15.97 2.34
C VAL A 272 -32.56 -15.98 1.48
N PRO A 273 -32.67 -16.13 0.15
CA PRO A 273 -31.51 -16.05 -0.73
C PRO A 273 -31.07 -14.60 -0.94
N ALA A 274 -29.78 -14.40 -1.21
CA ALA A 274 -29.16 -13.10 -1.43
C ALA A 274 -29.78 -12.30 -2.60
N ALA A 275 -30.38 -13.01 -3.57
CA ALA A 275 -31.08 -12.43 -4.71
C ALA A 275 -32.46 -11.83 -4.35
N GLU A 276 -33.08 -12.24 -3.24
CA GLU A 276 -34.38 -11.74 -2.80
C GLU A 276 -34.27 -10.58 -1.82
N VAL A 277 -33.29 -10.62 -0.91
CA VAL A 277 -33.09 -9.61 0.14
C VAL A 277 -31.63 -9.19 0.12
N SER A 278 -31.36 -7.89 -0.02
CA SER A 278 -29.99 -7.40 0.06
C SER A 278 -29.44 -7.54 1.49
N ALA A 279 -28.13 -7.52 1.65
CA ALA A 279 -27.56 -7.58 3.00
C ALA A 279 -27.87 -6.30 3.81
N ALA A 280 -28.02 -5.15 3.14
CA ALA A 280 -28.41 -3.89 3.77
C ALA A 280 -29.86 -3.96 4.28
N ASP A 281 -30.80 -4.45 3.46
CA ASP A 281 -32.21 -4.59 3.87
C ASP A 281 -32.37 -5.57 5.04
N ALA A 282 -31.63 -6.68 5.01
CA ALA A 282 -31.66 -7.65 6.12
C ALA A 282 -31.09 -7.06 7.42
N LEU A 283 -30.05 -6.21 7.32
CA LEU A 283 -29.49 -5.50 8.48
C LEU A 283 -30.44 -4.43 9.00
N ALA A 284 -31.14 -3.72 8.11
CA ALA A 284 -32.06 -2.62 8.45
C ALA A 284 -33.20 -3.03 9.39
N THR A 285 -33.58 -4.32 9.40
CA THR A 285 -34.73 -4.82 10.16
C THR A 285 -34.34 -5.65 11.38
N ALA A 286 -33.05 -5.95 11.55
CA ALA A 286 -32.57 -6.85 12.59
C ALA A 286 -32.42 -6.13 13.93
N ASP A 287 -32.91 -6.76 15.01
CA ASP A 287 -32.65 -6.30 16.38
C ASP A 287 -31.29 -6.82 16.88
N VAL A 288 -30.92 -8.03 16.45
CA VAL A 288 -29.70 -8.74 16.86
C VAL A 288 -29.02 -9.34 15.64
N VAL A 289 -27.71 -9.19 15.52
CA VAL A 289 -26.90 -9.81 14.45
C VAL A 289 -25.88 -10.77 15.07
N VAL A 290 -25.81 -11.99 14.57
CA VAL A 290 -24.86 -13.00 15.08
C VAL A 290 -23.67 -13.17 14.13
N ALA A 291 -22.45 -13.01 14.66
CA ALA A 291 -21.20 -13.39 14.01
C ALA A 291 -20.57 -14.58 14.75
N ALA A 292 -20.57 -15.76 14.12
CA ALA A 292 -20.29 -17.04 14.76
C ALA A 292 -19.07 -17.78 14.22
N SER A 293 -18.19 -17.09 13.48
CA SER A 293 -16.95 -17.68 13.00
C SER A 293 -16.09 -18.24 14.12
N SER A 294 -15.41 -19.33 13.80
CA SER A 294 -14.38 -19.97 14.59
C SER A 294 -12.97 -19.49 14.23
N GLY A 295 -12.87 -18.42 13.42
CA GLY A 295 -11.63 -17.79 12.96
C GLY A 295 -11.07 -18.35 11.64
N VAL A 296 -11.83 -19.21 10.94
CA VAL A 296 -11.41 -19.79 9.65
C VAL A 296 -11.71 -18.86 8.48
N ALA A 297 -12.92 -18.29 8.44
CA ALA A 297 -13.33 -17.30 7.45
C ALA A 297 -14.20 -16.24 8.15
N ALA A 298 -13.60 -15.54 9.12
CA ALA A 298 -14.28 -14.49 9.87
C ALA A 298 -14.52 -13.26 8.98
N SER A 299 -15.72 -12.69 9.05
CA SER A 299 -16.07 -11.41 8.41
C SER A 299 -15.89 -10.29 9.43
N GLY A 300 -14.69 -9.69 9.44
CA GLY A 300 -14.31 -8.64 10.38
C GLY A 300 -15.22 -7.42 10.33
N GLN A 301 -15.88 -7.16 9.19
CA GLN A 301 -16.77 -6.01 9.03
C GLN A 301 -18.21 -6.28 9.46
N LEU A 302 -18.63 -7.54 9.65
CA LEU A 302 -20.01 -7.88 10.02
C LEU A 302 -20.45 -7.24 11.35
N PRO A 303 -19.67 -7.27 12.44
CA PRO A 303 -20.06 -6.60 13.68
C PRO A 303 -20.21 -5.07 13.50
N LEU A 304 -19.33 -4.43 12.72
CA LEU A 304 -19.40 -2.99 12.46
C LEU A 304 -20.65 -2.63 11.64
N ARG A 305 -21.01 -3.47 10.66
CA ARG A 305 -22.25 -3.33 9.88
C ARG A 305 -23.50 -3.49 10.73
N ALA A 306 -23.48 -4.40 11.70
CA ALA A 306 -24.56 -4.52 12.68
C ALA A 306 -24.72 -3.23 13.49
N LEU A 307 -23.60 -2.70 14.00
CA LEU A 307 -23.61 -1.45 14.78
C LEU A 307 -24.13 -0.26 13.97
N ALA A 308 -23.68 -0.10 12.72
CA ALA A 308 -24.13 0.98 11.84
C ALA A 308 -25.61 0.85 11.45
N ALA A 309 -26.15 -0.37 11.45
CA ALA A 309 -27.56 -0.64 11.24
C ALA A 309 -28.40 -0.57 12.53
N GLY A 310 -27.83 -0.19 13.69
CA GLY A 310 -28.55 -0.11 14.96
C GLY A 310 -28.79 -1.45 15.66
N ALA A 311 -28.32 -2.57 15.09
CA ALA A 311 -28.54 -3.90 15.64
C ALA A 311 -27.47 -4.26 16.69
N ILE A 312 -27.87 -5.03 17.72
CA ILE A 312 -26.96 -5.49 18.77
C ILE A 312 -26.16 -6.69 18.26
N PRO A 313 -24.82 -6.60 18.13
CA PRO A 313 -24.00 -7.73 17.71
C PRO A 313 -23.80 -8.74 18.85
N VAL A 314 -23.94 -10.03 18.52
CA VAL A 314 -23.53 -11.16 19.38
C VAL A 314 -22.44 -11.92 18.64
N VAL A 315 -21.21 -11.85 19.15
CA VAL A 315 -20.02 -12.23 18.39
C VAL A 315 -19.18 -13.26 19.14
N ALA A 316 -18.58 -14.18 18.37
CA ALA A 316 -17.56 -15.07 18.90
C ALA A 316 -16.34 -14.26 19.36
N ARG A 317 -15.65 -14.71 20.43
CA ARG A 317 -14.42 -14.10 20.95
C ARG A 317 -13.24 -14.32 20.02
N LEU A 318 -13.26 -13.58 18.91
CA LEU A 318 -12.14 -13.40 17.99
C LEU A 318 -11.59 -11.99 18.22
N PRO A 319 -10.26 -11.78 18.18
CA PRO A 319 -9.67 -10.48 18.51
C PRO A 319 -10.30 -9.28 17.79
N GLN A 320 -10.53 -9.40 16.48
CA GLN A 320 -11.15 -8.35 15.66
C GLN A 320 -12.64 -8.14 15.97
N TYR A 321 -13.36 -9.19 16.39
CA TYR A 321 -14.77 -9.08 16.79
C TYR A 321 -14.89 -8.40 18.16
N GLU A 322 -14.03 -8.77 19.11
CA GLU A 322 -13.97 -8.14 20.43
C GLU A 322 -13.68 -6.65 20.31
N GLU A 323 -12.69 -6.27 19.51
CA GLU A 323 -12.37 -4.87 19.23
C GLU A 323 -13.56 -4.15 18.57
N ALA A 324 -14.17 -4.76 17.55
CA ALA A 324 -15.32 -4.21 16.84
C ALA A 324 -16.52 -3.95 17.76
N VAL A 325 -16.71 -4.75 18.83
CA VAL A 325 -17.78 -4.57 19.82
C VAL A 325 -17.32 -3.93 21.13
N GLY A 326 -16.13 -3.31 21.15
CA GLY A 326 -15.62 -2.59 22.32
C GLY A 326 -15.48 -3.51 23.55
N PHE A 327 -14.99 -4.73 23.36
CA PHE A 327 -14.79 -5.74 24.40
C PHE A 327 -16.06 -6.07 25.22
N GLY A 328 -17.25 -5.86 24.63
CA GLY A 328 -18.55 -6.16 25.25
C GLY A 328 -19.36 -4.93 25.65
N ASP A 329 -18.84 -3.72 25.42
CA ASP A 329 -19.55 -2.47 25.75
C ASP A 329 -20.81 -2.27 24.88
N ARG A 330 -20.74 -2.69 23.61
CA ARG A 330 -21.76 -2.48 22.57
C ARG A 330 -22.23 -3.79 21.92
N GLY A 331 -22.01 -4.92 22.58
CA GLY A 331 -22.40 -6.24 22.08
C GLY A 331 -22.19 -7.34 23.11
N LEU A 332 -22.63 -8.56 22.81
CA LEU A 332 -22.39 -9.72 23.67
C LEU A 332 -21.35 -10.66 23.06
N LEU A 333 -20.56 -11.29 23.93
CA LEU A 333 -19.46 -12.17 23.56
C LEU A 333 -19.75 -13.62 23.95
N PHE A 334 -19.27 -14.56 23.15
CA PHE A 334 -19.27 -16.00 23.47
C PHE A 334 -18.01 -16.70 22.94
N GLU A 335 -17.65 -17.85 23.51
CA GLU A 335 -16.46 -18.59 23.07
C GLU A 335 -16.65 -19.24 21.68
N PRO A 336 -15.64 -19.24 20.80
CA PRO A 336 -15.75 -19.90 19.50
C PRO A 336 -16.16 -21.37 19.62
N ARG A 337 -17.12 -21.80 18.77
CA ARG A 337 -17.70 -23.16 18.77
C ARG A 337 -18.61 -23.49 19.96
N ASP A 338 -18.92 -22.54 20.83
CA ASP A 338 -19.82 -22.72 21.97
C ASP A 338 -21.27 -22.33 21.63
N ALA A 339 -22.09 -23.32 21.29
CA ALA A 339 -23.51 -23.12 21.00
C ALA A 339 -24.34 -22.84 22.26
N GLU A 340 -23.86 -23.23 23.42
CA GLU A 340 -24.57 -23.10 24.69
C GLU A 340 -24.52 -21.67 25.18
N THR A 341 -23.31 -21.09 25.22
CA THR A 341 -23.13 -19.68 25.56
C THR A 341 -23.80 -18.77 24.53
N LEU A 342 -23.71 -19.08 23.22
CA LEU A 342 -24.44 -18.31 22.21
C LEU A 342 -25.96 -18.32 22.46
N ALA A 343 -26.55 -19.49 22.74
CA ALA A 343 -27.97 -19.59 23.07
C ALA A 343 -28.33 -18.82 24.36
N ALA A 344 -27.46 -18.86 25.37
CA ALA A 344 -27.65 -18.11 26.62
C ALA A 344 -27.59 -16.59 26.40
N GLN A 345 -26.68 -16.08 25.56
CA GLN A 345 -26.61 -14.66 25.24
C GLN A 345 -27.85 -14.20 24.44
N LEU A 346 -28.29 -15.00 23.47
CA LEU A 346 -29.53 -14.72 22.73
C LEU A 346 -30.74 -14.72 23.67
N ARG A 347 -30.84 -15.69 24.58
CA ARG A 347 -31.88 -15.74 25.61
C ARG A 347 -31.89 -14.48 26.47
N ARG A 348 -30.72 -14.05 26.96
CA ARG A 348 -30.58 -12.80 27.74
C ARG A 348 -31.08 -11.60 26.95
N LEU A 349 -30.73 -11.48 25.66
CA LEU A 349 -31.23 -10.40 24.83
C LEU A 349 -32.74 -10.50 24.61
N VAL A 350 -33.35 -11.68 24.57
CA VAL A 350 -34.81 -11.80 24.43
C VAL A 350 -35.53 -11.45 25.74
N GLU A 351 -35.04 -11.92 26.88
CA GLU A 351 -35.69 -11.78 28.20
C GLU A 351 -35.42 -10.43 28.87
N ASP A 352 -34.22 -9.85 28.72
CA ASP A 352 -33.79 -8.64 29.44
C ASP A 352 -33.89 -7.38 28.57
N GLY A 353 -35.02 -6.68 28.68
CA GLY A 353 -35.26 -5.41 27.97
C GLY A 353 -34.36 -4.26 28.44
N ALA A 354 -33.90 -4.28 29.69
CA ALA A 354 -33.00 -3.24 30.20
C ALA A 354 -31.59 -3.40 29.60
N LEU A 355 -31.11 -4.64 29.49
CA LEU A 355 -29.86 -4.96 28.79
C LEU A 355 -29.93 -4.53 27.33
N ARG A 356 -31.01 -4.85 26.61
CA ARG A 356 -31.19 -4.42 25.21
C ARG A 356 -31.16 -2.90 25.08
N SER A 357 -31.91 -2.19 25.91
CA SER A 357 -31.99 -0.72 25.85
C SER A 357 -30.63 -0.07 26.11
N ARG A 358 -29.87 -0.59 27.09
CA ARG A 358 -28.50 -0.14 27.37
C ARG A 358 -27.58 -0.38 26.18
N LEU A 359 -27.58 -1.58 25.62
CA LEU A 359 -26.73 -1.91 24.46
C LEU A 359 -27.12 -1.08 23.24
N ALA A 360 -28.42 -0.92 22.94
CA ALA A 360 -28.90 -0.10 21.84
C ALA A 360 -28.40 1.36 21.95
N THR A 361 -28.41 1.94 23.15
CA THR A 361 -27.85 3.29 23.39
C THR A 361 -26.36 3.37 23.04
N GLU A 362 -25.58 2.34 23.39
CA GLU A 362 -24.15 2.28 23.05
C GLU A 362 -23.92 2.04 21.54
N VAL A 363 -24.77 1.25 20.89
CA VAL A 363 -24.76 1.05 19.44
C VAL A 363 -25.02 2.37 18.71
N GLU A 364 -26.09 3.08 19.07
CA GLU A 364 -26.45 4.38 18.51
C GLU A 364 -25.32 5.41 18.67
N ARG A 365 -24.65 5.42 19.84
CA ARG A 365 -23.50 6.30 20.08
C ARG A 365 -22.30 5.97 19.20
N ALA A 366 -22.09 4.70 18.88
CA ALA A 366 -20.95 4.25 18.08
C ALA A 366 -21.14 4.44 16.57
N ALA A 367 -22.39 4.38 16.07
CA ALA A 367 -22.69 4.36 14.64
C ALA A 367 -22.09 5.51 13.82
N PRO A 368 -22.14 6.80 14.25
CA PRO A 368 -21.55 7.90 13.47
C PRO A 368 -20.04 7.77 13.25
N GLY A 369 -19.32 7.15 14.18
CA GLY A 369 -17.87 6.92 14.07
C GLY A 369 -17.49 5.83 13.04
N LEU A 370 -18.47 5.12 12.48
CA LEU A 370 -18.26 4.05 11.51
C LEU A 370 -18.41 4.51 10.05
N ALA A 371 -18.70 5.79 9.79
CA ALA A 371 -18.88 6.29 8.43
C ALA A 371 -17.62 6.10 7.55
N TRP A 372 -17.83 5.80 6.26
CA TRP A 372 -16.74 5.67 5.28
C TRP A 372 -16.00 6.99 5.03
N THR A 373 -16.66 8.13 5.23
CA THR A 373 -16.03 9.45 5.17
C THR A 373 -14.84 9.57 6.12
N ARG A 374 -14.92 9.02 7.34
CA ARG A 374 -13.79 8.95 8.28
C ARG A 374 -12.65 8.13 7.71
N VAL A 375 -12.95 6.98 7.11
CA VAL A 375 -11.92 6.10 6.51
C VAL A 375 -11.20 6.84 5.39
N ALA A 376 -11.94 7.56 4.55
CA ALA A 376 -11.37 8.38 3.49
C ALA A 376 -10.54 9.55 4.04
N ASP A 377 -10.97 10.21 5.12
CA ASP A 377 -10.18 11.25 5.81
C ASP A 377 -8.84 10.70 6.32
N ASP A 378 -8.86 9.57 7.03
CA ASP A 378 -7.65 8.92 7.57
C ASP A 378 -6.68 8.50 6.45
N MET A 379 -7.23 8.06 5.31
CA MET A 379 -6.46 7.64 4.15
C MET A 379 -5.89 8.82 3.35
N GLU A 380 -6.65 9.89 3.14
CA GLU A 380 -6.15 11.12 2.51
C GLU A 380 -5.06 11.79 3.35
N GLU A 381 -5.19 11.80 4.67
CA GLU A 381 -4.12 12.29 5.56
C GLU A 381 -2.84 11.47 5.35
N LEU A 382 -2.96 10.13 5.33
CA LEU A 382 -1.83 9.25 5.06
C LEU A 382 -1.22 9.48 3.67
N TYR A 383 -2.06 9.61 2.63
CA TYR A 383 -1.57 9.92 1.28
C TYR A 383 -0.87 11.27 1.25
N GLY A 384 -1.41 12.30 1.91
CA GLY A 384 -0.78 13.62 1.99
C GLY A 384 0.59 13.57 2.67
N GLU A 385 0.71 12.87 3.80
CA GLU A 385 1.98 12.67 4.51
C GLU A 385 3.04 11.97 3.64
N ILE A 386 2.63 10.98 2.85
CA ILE A 386 3.55 10.23 1.97
C ILE A 386 3.90 11.05 0.73
N ALA A 387 2.92 11.73 0.12
CA ALA A 387 3.12 12.58 -1.04
C ALA A 387 4.03 13.77 -0.73
N ALA A 388 3.99 14.29 0.50
CA ALA A 388 4.88 15.35 0.96
C ALA A 388 6.38 14.96 0.95
N ARG A 389 6.70 13.66 0.83
CA ARG A 389 8.08 13.18 0.64
C ARG A 389 8.59 13.33 -0.79
N ARG A 390 7.71 13.63 -1.76
CA ARG A 390 8.12 13.86 -3.15
C ARG A 390 8.76 15.23 -3.30
N HIS A 391 9.79 15.27 -4.13
CA HIS A 391 10.42 16.50 -4.55
C HIS A 391 9.52 17.30 -5.47
N SER A 392 9.73 18.62 -5.46
CA SER A 392 9.09 19.53 -6.41
C SER A 392 9.51 19.19 -7.84
N THR A 393 8.70 19.59 -8.84
CA THR A 393 9.00 19.36 -10.26
C THR A 393 10.06 20.32 -10.84
N GLY A 394 10.77 21.05 -9.97
CA GLY A 394 11.79 22.03 -10.30
C GLY A 394 11.26 23.46 -10.45
N ASN A 395 12.16 24.39 -10.80
CA ASN A 395 11.90 25.82 -10.97
C ASN A 395 11.67 26.15 -12.47
N PRO A 396 10.42 26.44 -12.90
CA PRO A 396 10.12 26.69 -14.31
C PRO A 396 10.85 27.91 -14.90
N SER A 397 11.26 28.85 -14.06
CA SER A 397 12.02 30.02 -14.51
C SER A 397 13.47 29.66 -14.88
N VAL A 398 14.10 28.78 -14.09
CA VAL A 398 15.46 28.28 -14.34
C VAL A 398 15.46 27.39 -15.58
N ARG A 399 14.54 26.41 -15.66
CA ARG A 399 14.40 25.54 -16.84
C ARG A 399 14.25 26.32 -18.15
N ARG A 400 13.48 27.41 -18.15
CA ARG A 400 13.38 28.30 -19.32
C ARG A 400 14.71 28.93 -19.71
N ARG A 401 15.52 29.39 -18.75
CA ARG A 401 16.86 29.95 -19.03
C ARG A 401 17.81 28.88 -19.59
N LEU A 402 17.74 27.66 -19.04
CA LEU A 402 18.56 26.53 -19.45
C LEU A 402 18.22 26.01 -20.86
N SER A 403 16.95 26.11 -21.28
CA SER A 403 16.50 25.57 -22.57
C SER A 403 17.26 26.06 -23.80
N SER A 404 17.84 27.27 -23.74
CA SER A 404 18.67 27.84 -24.83
C SER A 404 20.16 27.50 -24.73
N ARG A 405 20.62 26.91 -23.62
CA ARG A 405 22.03 26.54 -23.43
C ARG A 405 22.37 25.27 -24.22
N PRO A 406 23.63 25.10 -24.66
CA PRO A 406 24.06 23.88 -25.35
C PRO A 406 23.92 22.66 -24.44
N LEU A 407 23.79 21.48 -25.05
CA LEU A 407 23.96 20.23 -24.32
C LEU A 407 25.45 19.99 -24.08
N ILE A 408 25.76 19.45 -22.91
CA ILE A 408 27.10 19.07 -22.48
C ILE A 408 27.10 17.63 -21.97
N ASP A 409 28.23 16.97 -22.09
CA ASP A 409 28.44 15.60 -21.58
C ASP A 409 29.11 15.64 -20.20
N VAL A 410 28.47 15.00 -19.21
CA VAL A 410 28.86 15.05 -17.79
C VAL A 410 29.02 13.64 -17.21
N ASP A 411 29.97 13.46 -16.30
CA ASP A 411 30.12 12.26 -15.47
C ASP A 411 30.23 12.68 -13.99
N LEU A 412 29.36 12.12 -13.13
CA LEU A 412 29.14 12.58 -11.75
C LEU A 412 29.87 11.77 -10.68
N HIS A 413 30.62 10.73 -11.05
CA HIS A 413 31.26 9.86 -10.07
C HIS A 413 32.60 9.34 -10.58
N MET A 414 33.71 9.90 -10.09
CA MET A 414 35.06 9.44 -10.39
C MET A 414 36.07 9.84 -9.32
N HIS A 415 37.16 9.07 -9.25
CA HIS A 415 38.18 9.19 -8.21
C HIS A 415 39.55 9.49 -8.80
N THR A 416 40.41 10.17 -8.02
CA THR A 416 41.81 10.48 -8.30
C THR A 416 42.75 9.73 -7.35
N ASP A 417 44.06 9.88 -7.52
CA ASP A 417 45.08 9.36 -6.61
C ASP A 417 45.09 10.00 -5.20
N HIS A 418 44.17 10.92 -4.93
CA HIS A 418 43.89 11.41 -3.58
C HIS A 418 42.90 10.50 -2.83
N SER A 419 42.14 9.64 -3.53
CA SER A 419 41.35 8.57 -2.93
C SER A 419 42.24 7.36 -2.57
N PRO A 420 42.04 6.69 -1.42
CA PRO A 420 42.89 5.56 -0.98
C PRO A 420 42.95 4.36 -1.94
N ASP A 421 42.00 4.24 -2.87
CA ASP A 421 41.77 3.11 -3.75
C ASP A 421 41.88 3.44 -5.24
N CYS A 422 42.24 4.67 -5.59
CA CYS A 422 42.51 5.09 -6.95
C CYS A 422 43.98 5.49 -7.12
N ALA A 423 44.51 5.26 -8.31
CA ALA A 423 45.90 5.58 -8.65
C ALA A 423 46.00 6.48 -9.90
N THR A 424 44.91 7.14 -10.27
CA THR A 424 44.84 7.99 -11.46
C THR A 424 45.18 9.43 -11.07
N PRO A 425 46.33 9.98 -11.51
CA PRO A 425 46.69 11.36 -11.21
C PRO A 425 45.69 12.36 -11.79
N VAL A 426 45.50 13.49 -11.11
CA VAL A 426 44.59 14.58 -11.53
C VAL A 426 44.77 14.98 -13.00
N ASP A 427 46.02 15.22 -13.43
CA ASP A 427 46.29 15.65 -14.82
C ASP A 427 45.88 14.57 -15.84
N VAL A 428 46.12 13.28 -15.52
CA VAL A 428 45.73 12.15 -16.36
C VAL A 428 44.21 12.06 -16.44
N LEU A 429 43.51 12.28 -15.33
CA LEU A 429 42.05 12.28 -15.28
C LEU A 429 41.48 13.39 -16.18
N LEU A 430 41.98 14.63 -16.05
CA LEU A 430 41.55 15.78 -16.84
C LEU A 430 41.78 15.56 -18.35
N ASP A 431 42.98 15.11 -18.74
CA ASP A 431 43.31 14.83 -20.14
C ASP A 431 42.44 13.71 -20.71
N THR A 432 42.20 12.66 -19.91
CA THR A 432 41.35 11.54 -20.32
C THR A 432 39.89 11.98 -20.46
N ALA A 433 39.36 12.77 -19.53
CA ALA A 433 37.99 13.28 -19.60
C ALA A 433 37.77 14.10 -20.89
N LYS A 434 38.70 15.02 -21.21
CA LYS A 434 38.66 15.78 -22.47
C LYS A 434 38.76 14.89 -23.70
N ALA A 435 39.67 13.91 -23.69
CA ALA A 435 39.83 12.96 -24.80
C ALA A 435 38.58 12.09 -25.01
N ARG A 436 37.79 11.85 -23.96
CA ARG A 436 36.49 11.18 -24.02
C ARG A 436 35.34 12.12 -24.36
N GLY A 437 35.60 13.42 -24.53
CA GLY A 437 34.60 14.44 -24.85
C GLY A 437 33.62 14.67 -23.70
N LEU A 438 34.11 14.72 -22.46
CA LEU A 438 33.37 15.23 -21.32
C LEU A 438 33.62 16.73 -21.21
N ASP A 439 32.55 17.49 -20.97
CA ASP A 439 32.57 18.95 -20.80
C ASP A 439 32.53 19.34 -19.32
N ALA A 440 32.00 18.48 -18.46
CA ALA A 440 32.04 18.62 -17.00
C ALA A 440 32.26 17.29 -16.29
N ILE A 441 32.94 17.32 -15.14
CA ILE A 441 33.20 16.14 -14.30
C ILE A 441 33.03 16.47 -12.82
N ALA A 442 32.47 15.55 -12.05
CA ALA A 442 32.51 15.60 -10.59
C ALA A 442 33.56 14.63 -10.06
N ILE A 443 34.53 15.13 -9.31
CA ILE A 443 35.57 14.32 -8.66
C ILE A 443 35.15 14.11 -7.22
N THR A 444 35.01 12.85 -6.81
CA THR A 444 34.29 12.41 -5.62
C THR A 444 35.17 11.55 -4.72
N ASP A 445 36.42 11.94 -4.50
CA ASP A 445 37.39 11.14 -3.72
C ASP A 445 36.83 10.75 -2.34
N HIS A 446 37.16 9.54 -1.87
CA HIS A 446 36.60 9.02 -0.63
C HIS A 446 37.06 9.80 0.60
N ASN A 447 36.10 10.52 1.19
CA ASN A 447 36.29 11.36 2.35
C ASN A 447 37.51 12.28 2.19
N GLU A 448 37.64 12.94 1.03
CA GLU A 448 38.72 13.85 0.63
C GLU A 448 38.26 14.77 -0.51
N ILE A 449 38.75 16.03 -0.55
CA ILE A 449 38.42 16.99 -1.64
C ILE A 449 39.64 17.59 -2.32
N SER A 450 40.85 17.35 -1.81
CA SER A 450 42.07 17.97 -2.34
C SER A 450 42.32 17.64 -3.82
N GLY A 451 41.98 16.43 -4.28
CA GLY A 451 42.09 16.06 -5.70
C GLY A 451 41.13 16.88 -6.58
N ALA A 452 39.89 17.07 -6.12
CA ALA A 452 38.90 17.90 -6.81
C ALA A 452 39.28 19.39 -6.84
N LEU A 453 39.86 19.92 -5.75
CA LEU A 453 40.37 21.29 -5.68
C LEU A 453 41.57 21.50 -6.62
N GLU A 454 42.52 20.56 -6.62
CA GLU A 454 43.67 20.57 -7.54
C GLU A 454 43.21 20.51 -9.01
N ALA A 455 42.24 19.65 -9.30
CA ALA A 455 41.66 19.54 -10.64
C ALA A 455 40.99 20.85 -11.08
N ARG A 456 40.22 21.49 -10.19
CA ARG A 456 39.56 22.77 -10.48
C ARG A 456 40.57 23.89 -10.80
N GLU A 457 41.71 23.93 -10.12
CA GLU A 457 42.77 24.91 -10.40
C GLU A 457 43.48 24.65 -11.73
N ARG A 458 43.60 23.38 -12.16
CA ARG A 458 44.30 22.97 -13.39
C ARG A 458 43.39 22.78 -14.59
N ALA A 459 42.08 22.79 -14.40
CA ALA A 459 41.11 22.56 -15.45
C ALA A 459 41.21 23.66 -16.53
N ASP A 460 41.23 23.22 -17.79
CA ASP A 460 41.26 24.10 -18.96
C ASP A 460 40.29 23.56 -20.01
N GLY A 461 39.20 24.27 -20.29
CA GLY A 461 38.19 23.82 -21.25
C GLY A 461 37.33 22.63 -20.78
N ILE A 462 37.33 22.31 -19.48
CA ILE A 462 36.42 21.36 -18.85
C ILE A 462 35.96 21.93 -17.49
N LYS A 463 34.69 21.78 -17.13
CA LYS A 463 34.16 22.19 -15.82
C LYS A 463 34.44 21.11 -14.77
N VAL A 464 34.88 21.52 -13.59
CA VAL A 464 35.10 20.61 -12.45
C VAL A 464 34.12 20.95 -11.33
N ILE A 465 33.32 19.96 -10.94
CA ILE A 465 32.47 20.00 -9.76
C ILE A 465 33.30 19.45 -8.60
N VAL A 466 33.55 20.29 -7.59
CA VAL A 466 34.21 19.85 -6.36
C VAL A 466 33.22 19.02 -5.57
N ALA A 467 33.57 17.76 -5.30
CA ALA A 467 32.73 16.84 -4.58
C ALA A 467 33.53 15.91 -3.66
N GLU A 468 32.82 15.26 -2.75
CA GLU A 468 33.39 14.27 -1.81
C GLU A 468 32.41 13.11 -1.67
N GLU A 469 32.89 11.88 -1.80
CA GLU A 469 32.10 10.70 -1.39
C GLU A 469 32.34 10.42 0.09
N VAL A 470 31.36 10.77 0.90
CA VAL A 470 31.44 10.69 2.36
C VAL A 470 30.91 9.35 2.83
N LYS A 471 31.73 8.67 3.62
CA LYS A 471 31.30 7.46 4.33
C LYS A 471 30.61 7.86 5.63
N THR A 472 29.30 7.65 5.70
CA THR A 472 28.50 7.90 6.91
C THR A 472 28.82 6.88 8.01
N ALA A 473 28.33 7.14 9.22
CA ALA A 473 28.60 6.31 10.39
C ALA A 473 28.24 4.82 10.16
N GLU A 474 27.00 4.55 9.73
CA GLU A 474 26.50 3.17 9.58
C GLU A 474 25.57 2.98 8.35
N GLN A 475 25.18 4.06 7.67
CA GLN A 475 24.09 4.07 6.69
C GLN A 475 24.55 3.97 5.24
N GLY A 476 25.87 3.95 4.99
CA GLY A 476 26.45 3.88 3.64
C GLY A 476 27.12 5.18 3.21
N GLU A 477 27.20 5.42 1.91
CA GLU A 477 27.88 6.58 1.30
C GLU A 477 26.89 7.60 0.71
N VAL A 478 27.30 8.87 0.72
CA VAL A 478 26.60 9.99 0.08
C VAL A 478 27.64 10.95 -0.48
N ILE A 479 27.39 11.47 -1.68
CA ILE A 479 28.25 12.44 -2.34
C ILE A 479 27.72 13.85 -2.08
N GLY A 480 28.60 14.73 -1.60
CA GLY A 480 28.35 16.16 -1.57
C GLY A 480 28.88 16.82 -2.83
N LEU A 481 28.01 17.27 -3.74
CA LEU A 481 28.40 18.03 -4.94
C LEU A 481 28.46 19.53 -4.62
N PHE A 482 29.35 20.27 -5.28
CA PHE A 482 29.52 21.72 -5.14
C PHE A 482 29.88 22.18 -3.71
N ILE A 483 30.67 21.39 -3.00
CA ILE A 483 31.18 21.74 -1.67
C ILE A 483 32.54 22.46 -1.78
N GLU A 484 32.93 23.18 -0.73
CA GLU A 484 34.20 23.93 -0.66
C GLU A 484 35.08 23.47 0.52
N GLU A 485 34.47 22.85 1.54
CA GLU A 485 35.13 22.32 2.73
C GLU A 485 34.86 20.83 2.87
N LYS A 486 35.89 20.10 3.31
CA LYS A 486 35.81 18.66 3.58
C LYS A 486 34.77 18.36 4.66
N ILE A 487 33.97 17.33 4.45
CA ILE A 487 32.92 16.91 5.38
C ILE A 487 33.51 16.03 6.50
N PRO A 488 33.16 16.27 7.77
CA PRO A 488 33.63 15.44 8.88
C PRO A 488 33.20 13.97 8.75
N ARG A 489 34.12 13.05 9.05
CA ARG A 489 33.84 11.60 9.06
C ARG A 489 32.99 11.20 10.26
N GLY A 490 32.20 10.14 10.10
CA GLY A 490 31.44 9.50 11.19
C GLY A 490 30.15 10.21 11.57
N LEU A 491 29.71 11.17 10.77
CA LEU A 491 28.37 11.76 10.84
C LEU A 491 27.31 10.74 10.38
N THR A 492 26.10 10.85 10.91
CA THR A 492 24.93 10.13 10.37
C THR A 492 24.59 10.64 8.96
N LEU A 493 23.82 9.87 8.19
CA LEU A 493 23.38 10.29 6.85
C LEU A 493 22.66 11.65 6.85
N GLU A 494 21.79 11.89 7.84
CA GLU A 494 21.07 13.17 8.01
C GLU A 494 22.04 14.32 8.31
N GLU A 495 22.98 14.13 9.24
CA GLU A 495 23.98 15.15 9.57
C GLU A 495 24.92 15.44 8.38
N THR A 496 25.29 14.42 7.62
CA THR A 496 26.12 14.58 6.41
C THR A 496 25.38 15.39 5.34
N ILE A 497 24.10 15.08 5.06
CA ILE A 497 23.27 15.84 4.10
C ILE A 497 23.14 17.29 4.56
N ALA A 498 22.86 17.52 5.84
CA ALA A 498 22.76 18.86 6.40
C ALA A 498 24.07 19.66 6.25
N GLU A 499 25.23 19.02 6.40
CA GLU A 499 26.53 19.66 6.21
C GLU A 499 26.81 19.99 4.73
N ILE A 500 26.40 19.12 3.80
CA ILE A 500 26.46 19.39 2.35
C ILE A 500 25.62 20.64 2.03
N HIS A 501 24.37 20.68 2.49
CA HIS A 501 23.46 21.81 2.25
C HIS A 501 23.91 23.09 2.94
N ARG A 502 24.57 23.02 4.11
CA ARG A 502 25.16 24.20 4.79
C ARG A 502 26.14 24.94 3.89
N GLN A 503 26.87 24.20 3.05
CA GLN A 503 27.82 24.76 2.10
C GLN A 503 27.17 25.24 0.79
N GLY A 504 25.85 25.05 0.62
CA GLY A 504 25.15 25.31 -0.64
C GLY A 504 25.34 24.21 -1.69
N GLY A 505 25.89 23.06 -1.29
CA GLY A 505 26.07 21.90 -2.13
C GLY A 505 24.78 21.10 -2.32
N LEU A 506 24.86 20.02 -3.10
CA LEU A 506 23.76 19.09 -3.37
C LEU A 506 24.09 17.68 -2.87
N ALA A 507 23.13 17.04 -2.22
CA ALA A 507 23.24 15.66 -1.78
C ALA A 507 22.92 14.70 -2.93
N TYR A 508 23.93 13.95 -3.37
CA TYR A 508 23.84 12.94 -4.43
C TYR A 508 24.07 11.55 -3.83
N VAL A 509 23.12 10.62 -3.95
CA VAL A 509 23.30 9.25 -3.42
C VAL A 509 23.91 8.35 -4.51
N PRO A 510 25.18 7.89 -4.37
CA PRO A 510 25.81 7.00 -5.34
C PRO A 510 25.28 5.57 -5.24
N HIS A 511 25.23 4.88 -6.38
CA HIS A 511 24.91 3.45 -6.55
C HIS A 511 23.98 2.83 -5.47
N PRO A 512 22.79 3.41 -5.22
CA PRO A 512 21.89 2.93 -4.17
C PRO A 512 21.46 1.47 -4.43
N PHE A 513 21.18 0.74 -3.35
CA PHE A 513 20.74 -0.67 -3.39
C PHE A 513 21.77 -1.69 -3.88
N ASP A 514 22.99 -1.30 -4.26
CA ASP A 514 24.11 -2.23 -4.44
C ASP A 514 24.56 -2.84 -3.11
N ARG A 515 23.98 -4.00 -2.79
CA ARG A 515 24.25 -4.75 -1.55
C ARG A 515 25.67 -5.33 -1.46
N MET A 516 26.51 -5.12 -2.47
CA MET A 516 27.92 -5.51 -2.44
C MET A 516 28.83 -4.36 -1.98
N HIS A 517 28.30 -3.14 -1.86
CA HIS A 517 28.99 -1.93 -1.39
C HIS A 517 28.29 -1.31 -0.16
N SER A 518 28.89 -0.26 0.42
CA SER A 518 28.36 0.42 1.61
C SER A 518 27.29 1.43 1.21
N VAL A 519 26.07 0.97 0.91
CA VAL A 519 25.01 1.83 0.37
C VAL A 519 23.79 1.90 1.29
N PRO A 520 23.12 3.06 1.35
CA PRO A 520 21.84 3.17 2.04
C PRO A 520 20.80 2.25 1.41
N ASP A 521 20.08 1.49 2.24
CA ASP A 521 18.90 0.77 1.81
C ASP A 521 17.62 1.62 1.93
N TYR A 522 16.48 1.06 1.51
CA TYR A 522 15.20 1.76 1.53
C TYR A 522 14.81 2.28 2.92
N GLU A 523 15.15 1.54 3.99
CA GLU A 523 14.77 1.91 5.36
C GLU A 523 15.59 3.10 5.86
N HIS A 524 16.85 3.23 5.43
CA HIS A 524 17.73 4.34 5.78
C HIS A 524 17.50 5.60 4.92
N LEU A 525 17.09 5.43 3.65
CA LEU A 525 16.80 6.57 2.77
C LEU A 525 15.46 7.22 3.09
N LEU A 526 14.44 6.44 3.49
CA LEU A 526 13.08 6.93 3.72
C LEU A 526 12.97 8.15 4.67
N PRO A 527 13.67 8.20 5.82
CA PRO A 527 13.61 9.35 6.72
C PRO A 527 14.13 10.65 6.10
N VAL A 528 15.16 10.56 5.25
CA VAL A 528 15.86 11.72 4.65
C VAL A 528 15.53 11.92 3.17
N VAL A 529 14.61 11.14 2.60
CA VAL A 529 14.36 11.09 1.15
C VAL A 529 14.01 12.45 0.54
N HIS A 530 13.36 13.30 1.33
CA HIS A 530 12.94 14.65 0.95
C HIS A 530 14.10 15.67 0.92
N GLU A 531 15.27 15.30 1.47
CA GLU A 531 16.50 16.10 1.49
C GLU A 531 17.51 15.63 0.43
N ILE A 532 17.26 14.52 -0.27
CA ILE A 532 18.15 14.00 -1.32
C ILE A 532 17.88 14.74 -2.63
N ASP A 533 18.85 15.51 -3.13
CA ASP A 533 18.68 16.30 -4.36
C ASP A 533 18.72 15.43 -5.63
N ALA A 534 19.65 14.48 -5.67
CA ALA A 534 19.87 13.60 -6.81
C ALA A 534 20.27 12.17 -6.39
N ILE A 535 20.03 11.20 -7.26
CA ILE A 535 20.34 9.79 -7.00
C ILE A 535 20.93 9.13 -8.24
N GLU A 536 21.96 8.32 -8.08
CA GLU A 536 22.57 7.58 -9.18
C GLU A 536 21.62 6.47 -9.65
N VAL A 537 21.06 6.62 -10.86
CA VAL A 537 20.16 5.62 -11.47
C VAL A 537 20.89 4.67 -12.40
N PHE A 538 22.11 5.02 -12.82
CA PHE A 538 22.92 4.18 -13.66
C PHE A 538 24.40 4.25 -13.29
N ASN A 539 24.92 3.09 -12.86
CA ASN A 539 26.34 2.85 -12.67
C ASN A 539 26.74 1.58 -13.47
N PRO A 540 27.77 1.64 -14.33
CA PRO A 540 28.15 0.50 -15.17
C PRO A 540 28.91 -0.61 -14.41
N ARG A 541 29.36 -0.35 -13.18
CA ARG A 541 30.15 -1.29 -12.36
C ARG A 541 29.33 -2.17 -11.43
N VAL A 542 28.04 -1.89 -11.26
CA VAL A 542 27.16 -2.72 -10.41
C VAL A 542 27.07 -4.15 -10.93
N ALA A 543 27.13 -5.11 -10.02
CA ALA A 543 27.17 -6.53 -10.38
C ALA A 543 25.86 -7.05 -11.03
N PHE A 544 24.73 -6.39 -10.76
CA PHE A 544 23.41 -6.78 -11.25
C PHE A 544 22.64 -5.56 -11.76
N THR A 545 22.16 -5.64 -13.01
CA THR A 545 21.35 -4.58 -13.65
C THR A 545 20.08 -4.23 -12.87
N SER A 546 19.56 -5.17 -12.08
CA SER A 546 18.38 -4.97 -11.24
C SER A 546 18.54 -3.85 -10.21
N PHE A 547 19.77 -3.48 -9.82
CA PHE A 547 20.02 -2.38 -8.89
C PHE A 547 19.76 -1.02 -9.55
N ASN A 548 20.25 -0.80 -10.78
CA ASN A 548 19.97 0.40 -11.56
C ASN A 548 18.45 0.58 -11.79
N GLU A 549 17.74 -0.51 -12.12
CA GLU A 549 16.28 -0.45 -12.25
C GLU A 549 15.58 -0.12 -10.91
N GLU A 550 16.11 -0.58 -9.78
CA GLU A 550 15.55 -0.25 -8.45
C GLU A 550 15.81 1.22 -8.09
N ALA A 551 16.98 1.75 -8.44
CA ALA A 551 17.34 3.16 -8.31
C ALA A 551 16.45 4.07 -9.16
N GLU A 552 16.25 3.73 -10.44
CA GLU A 552 15.36 4.46 -11.35
C GLU A 552 13.92 4.50 -10.82
N ARG A 553 13.40 3.36 -10.34
CA ARG A 553 12.06 3.28 -9.73
C ARG A 553 11.97 4.11 -8.46
N PHE A 554 13.01 4.11 -7.62
CA PHE A 554 13.06 4.93 -6.40
C PHE A 554 13.06 6.43 -6.73
N ALA A 555 13.90 6.84 -7.69
CA ALA A 555 13.98 8.22 -8.15
C ALA A 555 12.64 8.72 -8.69
N ALA A 556 12.03 7.96 -9.60
CA ALA A 556 10.72 8.28 -10.18
C ALA A 556 9.63 8.42 -9.11
N LYS A 557 9.59 7.48 -8.16
CA LYS A 557 8.62 7.43 -7.07
C LYS A 557 8.62 8.68 -6.20
N TYR A 558 9.81 9.20 -5.88
CA TYR A 558 10.03 10.38 -5.04
C TYR A 558 10.29 11.67 -5.83
N ARG A 559 10.29 11.62 -7.17
CA ARG A 559 10.61 12.75 -8.07
C ARG A 559 12.03 13.32 -7.85
N ILE A 560 12.97 12.48 -7.42
CA ILE A 560 14.38 12.83 -7.23
C ILE A 560 15.05 12.87 -8.61
N ALA A 561 15.96 13.82 -8.83
CA ALA A 561 16.70 13.91 -10.09
C ALA A 561 17.61 12.68 -10.28
N GLY A 562 17.62 12.10 -11.48
CA GLY A 562 18.43 10.93 -11.78
C GLY A 562 19.81 11.33 -12.30
N GLY A 563 20.88 10.88 -11.64
CA GLY A 563 22.26 11.02 -12.09
C GLY A 563 22.85 9.69 -12.57
N ALA A 564 24.04 9.77 -13.15
CA ALA A 564 24.81 8.61 -13.58
C ALA A 564 26.31 8.90 -13.43
N GLY A 565 27.07 7.88 -13.09
CA GLY A 565 28.48 8.03 -12.74
C GLY A 565 29.29 6.79 -13.08
N SER A 566 30.52 6.98 -13.55
CA SER A 566 31.36 5.84 -13.97
C SER A 566 31.92 5.06 -12.80
N ASP A 567 31.95 5.68 -11.61
CA ASP A 567 32.62 5.20 -10.42
C ASP A 567 34.06 4.76 -10.74
N SER A 568 34.74 5.60 -11.53
CA SER A 568 35.99 5.25 -12.15
C SER A 568 37.16 5.42 -11.19
N HIS A 569 37.83 4.31 -10.87
CA HIS A 569 39.06 4.26 -10.07
C HIS A 569 40.34 4.06 -10.91
N VAL A 570 40.18 3.97 -12.23
CA VAL A 570 41.28 3.80 -13.19
C VAL A 570 40.98 4.56 -14.47
N ALA A 571 41.98 5.17 -15.11
CA ALA A 571 41.77 5.97 -16.32
C ALA A 571 41.00 5.26 -17.46
N GLN A 572 41.09 3.92 -17.56
CA GLN A 572 40.37 3.15 -18.58
C GLN A 572 38.84 3.19 -18.39
N GLY A 573 38.36 3.34 -17.16
CA GLY A 573 36.94 3.40 -16.81
C GLY A 573 36.26 4.74 -17.11
N LEU A 574 37.05 5.81 -17.26
CA LEU A 574 36.55 7.16 -17.52
C LEU A 574 35.77 7.24 -18.84
N GLY A 575 34.60 7.88 -18.78
CA GLY A 575 33.69 8.04 -19.92
C GLY A 575 32.98 6.76 -20.35
N SER A 576 32.91 5.76 -19.47
CA SER A 576 32.06 4.56 -19.66
C SER A 576 30.57 4.88 -19.51
N VAL A 577 30.24 5.99 -18.87
CA VAL A 577 28.90 6.59 -18.80
C VAL A 577 29.01 8.08 -19.06
N LYS A 578 27.91 8.66 -19.56
CA LYS A 578 27.75 10.10 -19.74
C LYS A 578 26.29 10.48 -19.51
N ILE A 579 26.09 11.64 -18.92
CA ILE A 579 24.80 12.33 -18.86
C ILE A 579 24.85 13.44 -19.89
N SER A 580 23.87 13.50 -20.79
CA SER A 580 23.70 14.65 -21.66
C SER A 580 22.68 15.58 -21.03
N MET A 581 23.12 16.78 -20.65
CA MET A 581 22.28 17.76 -19.95
C MET A 581 22.58 19.17 -20.46
N ARG A 582 21.73 20.15 -20.14
CA ARG A 582 22.01 21.57 -20.47
C ARG A 582 23.22 22.07 -19.69
N ASP A 583 24.04 22.88 -20.36
CA ASP A 583 25.12 23.59 -19.68
C ASP A 583 24.57 24.42 -18.50
N PHE A 584 25.31 24.50 -17.40
CA PHE A 584 24.84 25.05 -16.13
C PHE A 584 25.91 25.90 -15.44
N ASP A 585 25.48 26.86 -14.63
CA ASP A 585 26.36 27.59 -13.71
C ASP A 585 25.86 27.46 -12.26
N GLY A 586 26.61 26.70 -11.46
CA GLY A 586 26.31 26.46 -10.05
C GLY A 586 25.25 25.37 -9.79
N PRO A 587 24.96 25.09 -8.51
CA PRO A 587 24.16 23.93 -8.09
C PRO A 587 22.69 24.00 -8.50
N GLU A 588 22.03 25.17 -8.44
CA GLU A 588 20.61 25.29 -8.82
C GLU A 588 20.39 24.97 -10.30
N GLU A 589 21.22 25.54 -11.19
CA GLU A 589 21.14 25.28 -12.63
C GLU A 589 21.54 23.84 -12.98
N PHE A 590 22.52 23.28 -12.27
CA PHE A 590 22.89 21.88 -12.41
C PHE A 590 21.71 20.94 -12.10
N LEU A 591 21.07 21.12 -10.94
CA LEU A 591 19.97 20.26 -10.52
C LEU A 591 18.77 20.36 -11.46
N GLU A 592 18.44 21.56 -11.93
CA GLU A 592 17.35 21.75 -12.89
C GLU A 592 17.66 21.14 -14.25
N SER A 593 18.91 21.23 -14.69
CA SER A 593 19.38 20.60 -15.92
C SER A 593 19.38 19.06 -15.83
N LEU A 594 19.63 18.51 -14.64
CA LEU A 594 19.61 17.06 -14.39
C LEU A 594 18.19 16.47 -14.37
N ARG A 595 17.16 17.32 -14.23
CA ARG A 595 15.74 16.91 -14.26
C ARG A 595 15.16 16.80 -15.67
N ASP A 596 15.82 17.43 -16.65
CA ASP A 596 15.43 17.39 -18.08
C ASP A 596 15.97 16.12 -18.74
#